data_AF-A0AAV2NRW2-F1
#
_entry.id   AF-A0AAV2NRW2-F1
#
_cell.length_a   1.000
_cell.length_b   1.000
_cell.length_c   1.000
_cell.angle_alpha   90.00
_cell.angle_beta   90.00
_cell.angle_gamma   90.00
#
_symmetry.space_group_name_H-M   'P 1'
#
loop_
_entity.id
_entity.type
_entity.pdbx_description
1 polymer ?
#
loop_
_entity_poly.entity_id
_entity_poly.type
_entity_poly.pdbx_seq_one_letter_code
_entity_poly.pdbx_strand_id
1 'polypeptide(L)'
;MFTTLKNKIREEIGSDVSSVIRNAGSIRAINSKHVSQTGSTSSVSGSQISLDGLREENSSPLPSVSSKGENNLECKLNDGIQLSIKDIKKLENREDEWRKRLIKKEAEILKRMEKQEEEWKVRLFEKEKEWKKVIEKQEKEKQRLEEEIKKIEIAKQSLEHALKDAEEYKKKLYSFQEDAEQLEGFQTQEMAKVKHLLLAKEQEVDEKTCHLKAATAEIESLKTEVSRLRRYEDELNDIQDEMETMRHSTQRERAQLSCQLAQTEEQVRHLKDKVFVLEQRIALETNDQVTVDERIADLMRERTLLERKLEETHLHLSDIKTSWSGKISSLETQVGRLSRQAGEEGLERRQVEQEKEKLKQRIKQLEAEIEVNNIVIATKDAKLLRMTEDIDEMATELKELRASVDDEVEEFKRQIVSYRDM
;
A
#
# COMPACT_ATOMS: atom_id res chain seq x y z
N MET A 1 24.42 7.40 6.65
CA MET A 1 23.02 7.01 6.91
C MET A 1 22.54 7.43 8.30
N PHE A 2 23.34 7.27 9.36
CA PHE A 2 22.96 7.69 10.72
C PHE A 2 22.92 9.23 10.92
N THR A 3 23.77 9.96 10.20
CA THR A 3 23.82 11.44 10.19
C THR A 3 22.58 12.07 9.55
N THR A 4 22.08 11.44 8.48
CA THR A 4 20.87 11.89 7.77
C THR A 4 19.62 11.72 8.63
N LEU A 5 19.54 10.64 9.41
CA LEU A 5 18.42 10.41 10.34
C LEU A 5 18.44 11.40 11.52
N LYS A 6 19.63 11.71 12.08
CA LYS A 6 19.77 12.73 13.14
C LYS A 6 19.37 14.13 12.68
N ASN A 7 19.65 14.48 11.42
CA ASN A 7 19.25 15.77 10.87
C ASN A 7 17.74 15.87 10.69
N LYS A 8 17.09 14.80 10.25
CA LYS A 8 15.64 14.76 10.03
C LYS A 8 14.85 14.87 11.34
N ILE A 9 15.33 14.23 12.42
CA ILE A 9 14.72 14.33 13.76
C ILE A 9 14.89 15.74 14.36
N ARG A 10 16.03 16.41 14.12
CA ARG A 10 16.25 17.78 14.57
C ARG A 10 15.30 18.77 13.88
N GLU A 11 15.02 18.54 12.60
CA GLU A 11 14.13 19.37 11.78
C GLU A 11 12.66 19.22 12.21
N GLU A 12 12.25 18.02 12.62
CA GLU A 12 10.87 17.75 13.06
C GLU A 12 10.54 18.20 14.48
N ILE A 13 11.50 18.16 15.40
CA ILE A 13 11.24 18.36 16.85
C ILE A 13 11.76 19.73 17.34
N GLY A 14 12.44 20.50 16.49
CA GLY A 14 12.87 21.87 16.80
C GLY A 14 13.85 22.00 17.98
N SER A 15 14.42 20.90 18.47
CA SER A 15 15.39 20.88 19.57
C SER A 15 16.38 19.73 19.43
N ASP A 16 17.60 19.95 19.92
CA ASP A 16 18.68 18.98 19.84
C ASP A 16 18.32 17.73 20.66
N VAL A 17 18.54 16.52 20.14
CA VAL A 17 18.29 15.25 20.86
C VAL A 17 19.07 15.21 22.20
N SER A 18 20.16 15.99 22.31
CA SER A 18 20.95 16.17 23.54
C SER A 18 20.33 17.14 24.57
N SER A 19 19.29 17.90 24.22
CA SER A 19 18.54 18.80 25.11
C SER A 19 17.32 18.13 25.74
N VAL A 20 16.68 17.19 25.02
CA VAL A 20 15.52 16.45 25.53
C VAL A 20 15.91 15.44 26.62
N ILE A 21 17.14 14.94 26.61
CA ILE A 21 17.67 14.05 27.66
C ILE A 21 17.99 14.80 28.97
N ARG A 22 18.04 16.14 28.98
CA ARG A 22 18.40 16.93 30.18
C ARG A 22 17.22 17.34 31.08
N ASN A 23 15.98 17.20 30.62
CA ASN A 23 14.79 17.63 31.40
C ASN A 23 14.01 16.48 32.07
N ALA A 24 14.49 15.25 31.99
CA ALA A 24 13.96 14.12 32.76
C ALA A 24 15.02 13.66 33.78
N GLY A 25 15.32 14.52 34.75
CA GLY A 25 16.36 14.26 35.74
C GLY A 25 16.14 15.02 37.05
N SER A 26 15.12 14.63 37.83
CA SER A 26 15.17 14.71 39.29
C SER A 26 13.96 14.00 39.93
N ILE A 27 14.00 12.66 40.09
CA ILE A 27 13.68 12.00 41.37
C ILE A 27 14.60 10.76 41.50
N ARG A 28 15.43 10.82 42.54
CA ARG A 28 16.42 9.89 43.10
C ARG A 28 15.83 8.50 43.39
N ALA A 29 16.25 7.43 42.70
CA ALA A 29 17.35 6.49 43.01
C ALA A 29 17.11 5.53 44.19
N ILE A 30 16.99 4.22 43.91
CA ILE A 30 17.58 3.12 44.72
C ILE A 30 17.98 1.97 43.77
N ASN A 31 19.28 1.63 43.78
CA ASN A 31 19.93 0.55 43.01
C ASN A 31 19.69 -0.84 43.61
N SER A 32 19.77 -1.89 42.77
CA SER A 32 20.92 -2.82 42.74
C SER A 32 20.54 -4.28 42.43
N LYS A 33 21.38 -4.88 41.58
CA LYS A 33 21.45 -6.29 41.18
C LYS A 33 22.26 -7.10 42.22
N HIS A 34 21.85 -8.37 42.38
CA HIS A 34 22.67 -9.58 42.52
C HIS A 34 23.34 -9.99 43.87
N VAL A 35 23.16 -11.28 44.16
CA VAL A 35 24.09 -12.26 44.78
C VAL A 35 24.25 -12.35 46.32
N SER A 36 23.64 -13.45 46.81
CA SER A 36 24.18 -14.53 47.68
C SER A 36 24.43 -14.36 49.19
N GLN A 37 23.89 -15.35 49.90
CA GLN A 37 24.51 -16.15 50.97
C GLN A 37 25.07 -15.45 52.22
N THR A 38 24.33 -15.62 53.32
CA THR A 38 24.77 -15.98 54.69
C THR A 38 23.55 -16.71 55.32
N GLY A 39 23.57 -17.91 55.92
CA GLY A 39 24.41 -18.45 57.00
C GLY A 39 23.92 -17.93 58.36
N SER A 40 23.65 -18.65 59.45
CA SER A 40 23.66 -20.08 59.84
C SER A 40 23.15 -20.18 61.30
N THR A 41 23.00 -21.41 61.82
CA THR A 41 22.90 -21.85 63.26
C THR A 41 21.49 -21.77 63.89
N SER A 42 20.92 -22.76 64.57
CA SER A 42 21.32 -24.06 65.15
C SER A 42 20.03 -24.90 65.33
N SER A 43 19.90 -26.14 64.84
CA SER A 43 20.34 -27.44 65.40
C SER A 43 19.64 -27.95 66.67
N VAL A 44 18.97 -29.10 66.48
CA VAL A 44 18.97 -30.34 67.31
C VAL A 44 18.40 -30.31 68.74
N SER A 45 17.29 -31.03 68.92
CA SER A 45 17.11 -32.24 69.79
C SER A 45 15.63 -32.64 69.72
N GLY A 46 15.20 -33.89 69.60
CA GLY A 46 15.82 -35.15 69.98
C GLY A 46 15.05 -35.75 71.17
N SER A 47 14.20 -36.74 70.88
CA SER A 47 13.60 -37.73 71.83
C SER A 47 12.65 -37.19 72.90
N GLN A 48 11.80 -37.95 73.58
CA GLN A 48 11.07 -39.23 73.46
C GLN A 48 10.12 -39.21 74.69
N ILE A 49 9.24 -40.21 74.79
CA ILE A 49 8.66 -40.83 76.01
C ILE A 49 7.63 -40.09 76.91
N SER A 50 6.48 -40.77 77.01
CA SER A 50 5.81 -41.29 78.22
C SER A 50 5.03 -40.40 79.19
N LEU A 51 3.73 -40.67 79.25
CA LEU A 51 2.95 -41.32 80.34
C LEU A 51 2.90 -40.70 81.76
N ASP A 52 1.69 -40.83 82.33
CA ASP A 52 1.24 -40.52 83.70
C ASP A 52 1.15 -39.03 84.06
N GLY A 53 0.18 -38.53 84.81
CA GLY A 53 -0.86 -39.17 85.61
C GLY A 53 -1.27 -38.16 86.70
N LEU A 54 -2.55 -38.17 87.06
CA LEU A 54 -3.11 -37.79 88.36
C LEU A 54 -3.10 -36.32 88.88
N ARG A 55 -4.31 -35.94 89.34
CA ARG A 55 -4.68 -35.29 90.62
C ARG A 55 -4.86 -33.76 90.70
N GLU A 56 -6.12 -33.41 91.04
CA GLU A 56 -6.68 -32.41 91.99
C GLU A 56 -5.87 -31.12 92.30
N GLU A 57 -6.47 -29.93 92.51
CA GLU A 57 -7.45 -29.60 93.56
C GLU A 57 -7.86 -28.09 93.48
N ASN A 58 -8.96 -27.71 94.16
CA ASN A 58 -9.33 -26.38 94.72
C ASN A 58 -9.92 -25.31 93.77
N SER A 59 -11.03 -24.59 94.04
CA SER A 59 -11.83 -24.26 95.25
C SER A 59 -13.16 -23.59 94.80
N SER A 60 -14.36 -24.03 95.24
CA SER A 60 -15.32 -23.43 96.24
C SER A 60 -15.73 -21.95 96.05
N PRO A 61 -16.98 -21.49 96.40
CA PRO A 61 -17.77 -21.91 97.58
C PRO A 61 -19.33 -22.04 97.47
N LEU A 62 -19.85 -22.63 98.55
CA LEU A 62 -21.21 -22.94 99.09
C LEU A 62 -22.18 -21.74 99.32
N PRO A 63 -23.50 -21.92 99.62
CA PRO A 63 -24.08 -22.43 100.91
C PRO A 63 -25.16 -23.55 100.72
N SER A 64 -25.22 -24.66 101.48
CA SER A 64 -25.50 -24.91 102.92
C SER A 64 -26.97 -24.83 103.35
N VAL A 65 -27.62 -25.99 103.60
CA VAL A 65 -28.64 -26.35 104.64
C VAL A 65 -28.73 -27.91 104.59
N SER A 66 -28.24 -28.76 105.49
CA SER A 66 -28.38 -28.96 106.95
C SER A 66 -29.78 -29.35 107.45
N SER A 67 -29.95 -30.64 107.77
CA SER A 67 -30.67 -31.23 108.93
C SER A 67 -30.59 -32.75 108.76
N LYS A 68 -29.79 -33.58 109.46
CA LYS A 68 -29.32 -33.67 110.86
C LYS A 68 -30.44 -33.89 111.88
N GLY A 69 -30.30 -34.95 112.68
CA GLY A 69 -31.12 -35.27 113.86
C GLY A 69 -31.61 -36.73 113.82
N GLU A 70 -30.80 -37.74 114.16
CA GLU A 70 -30.45 -38.20 115.52
C GLU A 70 -31.48 -39.17 116.13
N ASN A 71 -30.95 -40.03 117.02
CA ASN A 71 -31.56 -41.01 117.96
C ASN A 71 -31.24 -42.46 117.53
N ASN A 72 -30.13 -43.11 117.90
CA ASN A 72 -29.49 -43.28 119.21
C ASN A 72 -30.47 -43.50 120.36
N LEU A 73 -30.79 -44.78 120.62
CA LEU A 73 -31.24 -45.27 121.92
C LEU A 73 -30.48 -46.57 122.23
N GLU A 74 -29.36 -46.42 122.94
CA GLU A 74 -28.88 -47.42 123.89
C GLU A 74 -29.96 -47.59 124.97
N CYS A 75 -30.47 -48.82 125.17
CA CYS A 75 -31.30 -49.15 126.32
C CYS A 75 -30.58 -50.22 127.14
N LYS A 76 -29.86 -49.76 128.17
CA LYS A 76 -29.27 -50.59 129.22
C LYS A 76 -30.37 -51.37 129.94
N LEU A 77 -30.09 -52.66 130.17
CA LEU A 77 -30.76 -53.48 131.17
C LEU A 77 -30.56 -52.86 132.55
N ASN A 78 -31.65 -52.51 133.24
CA ASN A 78 -31.77 -52.48 134.70
C ASN A 78 -33.24 -52.27 135.10
N ASP A 79 -33.86 -53.38 135.51
CA ASP A 79 -34.51 -53.59 136.81
C ASP A 79 -35.67 -54.59 136.65
N GLY A 80 -35.48 -55.73 137.32
CA GLY A 80 -36.27 -56.93 137.14
C GLY A 80 -37.75 -56.74 137.41
N ILE A 81 -38.56 -56.92 136.37
CA ILE A 81 -39.98 -57.26 136.48
C ILE A 81 -40.27 -58.33 135.43
N GLN A 82 -40.68 -59.51 135.90
CA GLN A 82 -41.15 -60.64 135.09
C GLN A 82 -42.17 -60.18 134.04
N LEU A 83 -41.82 -60.26 132.76
CA LEU A 83 -42.74 -60.14 131.63
C LEU A 83 -43.38 -61.50 131.35
N SER A 84 -44.71 -61.53 131.30
CA SER A 84 -45.53 -62.72 131.09
C SER A 84 -45.47 -63.19 129.64
N ILE A 85 -45.65 -64.50 129.39
CA ILE A 85 -45.71 -65.12 128.04
C ILE A 85 -46.70 -64.40 127.09
N LYS A 86 -47.71 -63.69 127.63
CA LYS A 86 -48.65 -62.86 126.86
C LYS A 86 -48.03 -61.57 126.30
N ASP A 87 -47.03 -60.99 126.95
CA ASP A 87 -46.40 -59.73 126.53
C ASP A 87 -45.34 -59.96 125.45
N ILE A 88 -44.66 -61.12 125.49
CA ILE A 88 -43.77 -61.58 124.42
C ILE A 88 -44.56 -61.79 123.11
N LYS A 89 -45.72 -62.46 123.16
CA LYS A 89 -46.61 -62.61 121.98
C LYS A 89 -47.13 -61.28 121.43
N LYS A 90 -47.32 -60.25 122.26
CA LYS A 90 -47.71 -58.91 121.78
C LYS A 90 -46.56 -58.20 121.09
N LEU A 91 -45.34 -58.32 121.62
CA LEU A 91 -44.14 -57.78 120.99
C LEU A 91 -43.83 -58.48 119.67
N GLU A 92 -43.99 -59.80 119.61
CA GLU A 92 -43.79 -60.61 118.41
C GLU A 92 -44.82 -60.25 117.31
N ASN A 93 -46.10 -60.09 117.66
CA ASN A 93 -47.11 -59.57 116.72
C ASN A 93 -46.81 -58.14 116.26
N ARG A 94 -46.26 -57.30 117.14
CA ARG A 94 -45.89 -55.92 116.82
C ARG A 94 -44.65 -55.89 115.93
N GLU A 95 -43.68 -56.75 116.18
CA GLU A 95 -42.49 -56.98 115.36
C GLU A 95 -42.89 -57.49 113.98
N ASP A 96 -43.80 -58.47 113.88
CA ASP A 96 -44.34 -58.96 112.62
C ASP A 96 -45.09 -57.87 111.84
N GLU A 97 -45.84 -57.01 112.52
CA GLU A 97 -46.44 -55.82 111.89
C GLU A 97 -45.37 -54.85 111.38
N TRP A 98 -44.30 -54.61 112.14
CA TRP A 98 -43.19 -53.75 111.71
C TRP A 98 -42.42 -54.37 110.54
N ARG A 99 -42.17 -55.68 110.54
CA ARG A 99 -41.55 -56.43 109.43
C ARG A 99 -42.44 -56.35 108.19
N LYS A 100 -43.75 -56.55 108.31
CA LYS A 100 -44.70 -56.38 107.19
C LYS A 100 -44.74 -54.95 106.68
N ARG A 101 -44.69 -53.94 107.55
CA ARG A 101 -44.61 -52.52 107.16
C ARG A 101 -43.29 -52.19 106.47
N LEU A 102 -42.17 -52.75 106.95
CA LEU A 102 -40.84 -52.58 106.37
C LEU A 102 -40.78 -53.22 104.98
N ILE A 103 -41.18 -54.49 104.85
CA ILE A 103 -41.26 -55.19 103.55
C ILE A 103 -42.18 -54.45 102.58
N LYS A 104 -43.32 -53.94 103.05
CA LYS A 104 -44.22 -53.13 102.21
C LYS A 104 -43.57 -51.81 101.78
N LYS A 105 -42.82 -51.15 102.66
CA LYS A 105 -42.07 -49.92 102.34
C LYS A 105 -40.89 -50.19 101.42
N GLU A 106 -40.16 -51.29 101.61
CA GLU A 106 -39.09 -51.74 100.73
C GLU A 106 -39.63 -52.09 99.35
N ALA A 107 -40.74 -52.83 99.26
CA ALA A 107 -41.42 -53.12 97.99
C ALA A 107 -41.97 -51.84 97.33
N GLU A 108 -42.48 -50.88 98.10
CA GLU A 108 -42.94 -49.58 97.59
C GLU A 108 -41.77 -48.73 97.06
N ILE A 109 -40.61 -48.75 97.73
CA ILE A 109 -39.39 -48.07 97.29
C ILE A 109 -38.82 -48.75 96.04
N LEU A 110 -38.72 -50.09 96.02
CA LEU A 110 -38.29 -50.86 94.84
C LEU A 110 -39.19 -50.59 93.64
N LYS A 111 -40.50 -50.60 93.82
CA LYS A 111 -41.45 -50.27 92.74
C LYS A 111 -41.33 -48.83 92.27
N ARG A 112 -41.02 -47.89 93.17
CA ARG A 112 -40.74 -46.49 92.81
C ARG A 112 -39.42 -46.37 92.03
N MET A 113 -38.38 -47.08 92.45
CA MET A 113 -37.09 -47.15 91.76
C MET A 113 -37.24 -47.77 90.38
N GLU A 114 -37.92 -48.91 90.26
CA GLU A 114 -38.21 -49.59 89.00
C GLU A 114 -39.04 -48.69 88.06
N LYS A 115 -40.03 -47.97 88.60
CA LYS A 115 -40.78 -46.98 87.81
C LYS A 115 -39.90 -45.83 87.34
N GLN A 116 -39.00 -45.32 88.19
CA GLN A 116 -38.05 -44.29 87.81
C GLN A 116 -37.05 -44.80 86.76
N GLU A 117 -36.53 -46.01 86.90
CA GLU A 117 -35.64 -46.64 85.92
C GLU A 117 -36.32 -46.81 84.56
N GLU A 118 -37.57 -47.28 84.53
CA GLU A 118 -38.32 -47.42 83.28
C GLU A 118 -38.66 -46.04 82.67
N GLU A 119 -39.01 -45.05 83.49
CA GLU A 119 -39.19 -43.65 83.04
C GLU A 119 -37.89 -43.07 82.46
N TRP A 120 -36.73 -43.31 83.10
CA TRP A 120 -35.42 -42.89 82.59
C TRP A 120 -35.05 -43.60 81.29
N LYS A 121 -35.35 -44.90 81.18
CA LYS A 121 -35.11 -45.70 79.98
C LYS A 121 -35.96 -45.22 78.81
N VAL A 122 -37.24 -44.93 79.03
CA VAL A 122 -38.12 -44.32 78.02
C VAL A 122 -37.60 -42.95 77.61
N ARG A 123 -37.23 -42.08 78.56
CA ARG A 123 -36.65 -40.75 78.25
C ARG A 123 -35.36 -40.85 77.45
N LEU A 124 -34.48 -41.80 77.78
CA LEU A 124 -33.23 -42.01 77.07
C LEU A 124 -33.49 -42.51 75.65
N PHE A 125 -34.43 -43.45 75.48
CA PHE A 125 -34.84 -43.94 74.16
C PHE A 125 -35.51 -42.85 73.31
N GLU A 126 -36.36 -42.01 73.90
CA GLU A 126 -36.94 -40.84 73.22
C GLU A 126 -35.87 -39.85 72.79
N LYS A 127 -34.90 -39.55 73.67
CA LYS A 127 -33.76 -38.70 73.34
C LYS A 127 -32.90 -39.30 72.23
N GLU A 128 -32.58 -40.58 72.29
CA GLU A 128 -31.84 -41.28 71.23
C GLU A 128 -32.57 -41.20 69.89
N LYS A 129 -33.90 -41.38 69.89
CA LYS A 129 -34.74 -41.23 68.70
C LYS A 129 -34.74 -39.78 68.17
N GLU A 130 -34.75 -38.79 69.04
CA GLU A 130 -34.62 -37.37 68.67
C GLU A 130 -33.24 -37.09 68.05
N TRP A 131 -32.16 -37.50 68.70
CA TRP A 131 -30.79 -37.36 68.19
C TRP A 131 -30.62 -38.02 66.83
N LYS A 132 -31.15 -39.24 66.66
CA LYS A 132 -31.11 -39.96 65.38
C LYS A 132 -31.82 -39.19 64.27
N LYS A 133 -32.99 -38.59 64.54
CA LYS A 133 -33.70 -37.74 63.56
C LYS A 133 -32.92 -36.47 63.23
N VAL A 134 -32.24 -35.85 64.20
CA VAL A 134 -31.41 -34.67 63.97
C VAL A 134 -30.22 -35.01 63.08
N ILE A 135 -29.50 -36.10 63.40
CA ILE A 135 -28.38 -36.58 62.59
C ILE A 135 -28.84 -36.92 61.16
N GLU A 136 -29.96 -37.63 61.00
CA GLU A 136 -30.50 -37.97 59.68
C GLU A 136 -30.86 -36.71 58.87
N LYS A 137 -31.42 -35.68 59.51
CA LYS A 137 -31.69 -34.39 58.87
C LYS A 137 -30.40 -33.68 58.45
N GLN A 138 -29.41 -33.63 59.34
CA GLN A 138 -28.10 -33.01 59.05
C GLN A 138 -27.37 -33.73 57.91
N GLU A 139 -27.42 -35.06 57.86
CA GLU A 139 -26.79 -35.83 56.78
C GLU A 139 -27.50 -35.60 55.44
N LYS A 140 -28.84 -35.54 55.43
CA LYS A 140 -29.62 -35.18 54.23
C LYS A 140 -29.33 -33.76 53.75
N GLU A 141 -29.19 -32.82 54.67
CA GLU A 141 -28.84 -31.43 54.36
C GLU A 141 -27.40 -31.32 53.81
N LYS A 142 -26.45 -32.02 54.43
CA LYS A 142 -25.06 -32.13 53.95
C LYS A 142 -25.00 -32.69 52.52
N GLN A 143 -25.72 -33.78 52.25
CA GLN A 143 -25.78 -34.37 50.90
C GLN A 143 -26.36 -33.39 49.86
N ARG A 144 -27.43 -32.66 50.21
CA ARG A 144 -27.99 -31.61 49.33
C ARG A 144 -26.98 -30.51 49.03
N LEU A 145 -26.27 -30.03 50.05
CA LEU A 145 -25.23 -29.00 49.87
C LEU A 145 -24.06 -29.53 49.04
N GLU A 146 -23.64 -30.78 49.22
CA GLU A 146 -22.60 -31.40 48.39
C GLU A 146 -23.00 -31.53 46.91
N GLU A 147 -24.26 -31.89 46.63
CA GLU A 147 -24.79 -31.91 45.27
C GLU A 147 -24.87 -30.52 44.65
N GLU A 148 -25.27 -29.51 45.43
CA GLU A 148 -25.32 -28.12 45.00
C GLU A 148 -23.93 -27.57 44.69
N ILE A 149 -22.93 -27.85 45.53
CA ILE A 149 -21.52 -27.51 45.29
C ILE A 149 -21.03 -28.14 43.98
N LYS A 150 -21.35 -29.43 43.73
CA LYS A 150 -20.97 -30.10 42.47
C LYS A 150 -21.62 -29.44 41.25
N LYS A 151 -22.90 -29.06 41.33
CA LYS A 151 -23.59 -28.35 40.25
C LYS A 151 -22.98 -26.98 39.98
N ILE A 152 -22.66 -26.23 41.04
CA ILE A 152 -22.00 -24.92 40.94
C ILE A 152 -20.61 -25.07 40.32
N GLU A 153 -19.83 -26.08 40.70
CA GLU A 153 -18.48 -26.29 40.15
C GLU A 153 -18.51 -26.62 38.66
N ILE A 154 -19.46 -27.45 38.21
CA ILE A 154 -19.65 -27.75 36.77
C ILE A 154 -20.06 -26.47 36.01
N ALA A 155 -21.01 -25.70 36.55
CA ALA A 155 -21.44 -24.45 35.93
C ALA A 155 -20.32 -23.41 35.89
N LYS A 156 -19.47 -23.35 36.91
CA LYS A 156 -18.30 -22.48 36.95
C LYS A 156 -17.30 -22.87 35.85
N GLN A 157 -17.00 -24.15 35.70
CA GLN A 157 -16.08 -24.63 34.66
C GLN A 157 -16.59 -24.34 33.24
N SER A 158 -17.90 -24.50 32.99
CA SER A 158 -18.48 -24.16 31.69
C SER A 158 -18.45 -22.66 31.41
N LEU A 159 -18.73 -21.82 32.42
CA LEU A 159 -18.61 -20.37 32.30
C LEU A 159 -17.16 -19.91 32.10
N GLU A 160 -16.19 -20.54 32.76
CA GLU A 160 -14.76 -20.26 32.55
C GLU A 160 -14.32 -20.62 31.12
N HIS A 161 -14.83 -21.71 30.54
CA HIS A 161 -14.57 -22.05 29.14
C HIS A 161 -15.19 -21.02 28.19
N ALA A 162 -16.47 -20.69 28.39
CA ALA A 162 -17.15 -19.69 27.56
C ALA A 162 -16.48 -18.32 27.64
N LEU A 163 -15.95 -17.94 28.81
CA LEU A 163 -15.19 -16.71 28.99
C LEU A 163 -13.88 -16.74 28.18
N LYS A 164 -13.13 -17.85 28.22
CA LYS A 164 -11.91 -18.01 27.41
C LYS A 164 -12.20 -17.90 25.92
N ASP A 165 -13.25 -18.55 25.43
CA ASP A 165 -13.65 -18.47 24.02
C ASP A 165 -14.00 -17.02 23.64
N ALA A 166 -14.77 -16.32 24.48
CA ALA A 166 -15.11 -14.91 24.28
C ALA A 166 -13.86 -14.01 24.25
N GLU A 167 -12.87 -14.25 25.12
CA GLU A 167 -11.59 -13.55 25.11
C GLU A 167 -10.78 -13.81 23.83
N GLU A 168 -10.79 -15.03 23.30
CA GLU A 168 -10.15 -15.37 22.03
C GLU A 168 -10.84 -14.70 20.84
N TYR A 169 -12.17 -14.70 20.79
CA TYR A 169 -12.93 -13.98 19.76
C TYR A 169 -12.65 -12.48 19.81
N LYS A 170 -12.59 -11.90 21.01
CA LYS A 170 -12.23 -10.48 21.19
C LYS A 170 -10.83 -10.18 20.64
N LYS A 171 -9.84 -11.04 20.88
CA LYS A 171 -8.49 -10.89 20.32
C LYS A 171 -8.48 -10.96 18.79
N LYS A 172 -9.22 -11.90 18.20
CA LYS A 172 -9.36 -12.02 16.74
C LYS A 172 -10.01 -10.77 16.13
N LEU A 173 -11.05 -10.23 16.77
CA LEU A 173 -11.70 -8.99 16.33
C LEU A 173 -10.73 -7.80 16.31
N TYR A 174 -9.90 -7.63 17.35
CA TYR A 174 -8.89 -6.58 17.34
C TYR A 174 -7.84 -6.78 16.24
N SER A 175 -7.37 -8.01 16.03
CA SER A 175 -6.45 -8.31 14.91
C SER A 175 -7.07 -7.94 13.56
N PHE A 176 -8.33 -8.32 13.32
CA PHE A 176 -9.01 -7.95 12.07
C PHE A 176 -9.21 -6.45 11.92
N GLN A 177 -9.47 -5.74 13.02
CA GLN A 177 -9.56 -4.29 13.01
C GLN A 177 -8.21 -3.65 12.66
N GLU A 178 -7.12 -4.10 13.27
CA GLU A 178 -5.76 -3.62 12.96
C GLU A 178 -5.38 -3.89 11.50
N ASP A 179 -5.69 -5.08 10.98
CA ASP A 179 -5.45 -5.43 9.57
C ASP A 179 -6.28 -4.55 8.62
N ALA A 180 -7.53 -4.25 8.97
CA ALA A 180 -8.41 -3.37 8.17
C ALA A 180 -7.87 -1.93 8.15
N GLU A 181 -7.46 -1.38 9.30
CA GLU A 181 -6.87 -0.05 9.40
C GLU A 181 -5.54 0.05 8.62
N GLN A 182 -4.72 -1.00 8.65
CA GLN A 182 -3.50 -1.08 7.83
C GLN A 182 -3.81 -1.08 6.33
N LEU A 183 -4.81 -1.86 5.90
CA LEU A 183 -5.22 -1.93 4.50
C LEU A 183 -5.76 -0.57 4.02
N GLU A 184 -6.58 0.11 4.82
CA GLU A 184 -7.07 1.46 4.54
C GLU A 184 -5.92 2.47 4.44
N GLY A 185 -4.91 2.35 5.31
CA GLY A 185 -3.68 3.15 5.25
C GLY A 185 -2.92 2.96 3.93
N PHE A 186 -2.73 1.71 3.48
CA PHE A 186 -2.10 1.42 2.19
C PHE A 186 -2.93 1.95 1.01
N GLN A 187 -4.25 1.78 1.04
CA GLN A 187 -5.14 2.31 0.00
C GLN A 187 -5.06 3.83 -0.09
N THR A 188 -5.05 4.53 1.05
CA THR A 188 -4.91 5.99 1.09
C THR A 188 -3.56 6.44 0.52
N GLN A 189 -2.48 5.73 0.84
CA GLN A 189 -1.15 6.01 0.30
C GLN A 189 -1.09 5.79 -1.22
N GLU A 190 -1.62 4.68 -1.72
CA GLU A 190 -1.66 4.37 -3.15
C GLU A 190 -2.55 5.38 -3.91
N MET A 191 -3.70 5.76 -3.35
CA MET A 191 -4.55 6.79 -3.93
C MET A 191 -3.84 8.15 -4.01
N ALA A 192 -3.08 8.53 -2.98
CA ALA A 192 -2.26 9.75 -3.01
C ALA A 192 -1.18 9.70 -4.09
N LYS A 193 -0.51 8.55 -4.28
CA LYS A 193 0.48 8.36 -5.36
C LYS A 193 -0.17 8.46 -6.74
N VAL A 194 -1.31 7.79 -6.95
CA VAL A 194 -2.08 7.86 -8.21
C VAL A 194 -2.50 9.29 -8.49
N LYS A 195 -3.01 10.01 -7.48
CA LYS A 195 -3.40 11.43 -7.62
C LYS A 195 -2.21 12.31 -8.02
N HIS A 196 -1.04 12.12 -7.41
CA HIS A 196 0.15 12.89 -7.75
C HIS A 196 0.64 12.59 -9.19
N LEU A 197 0.67 11.31 -9.58
CA LEU A 197 1.04 10.92 -10.95
C LEU A 197 0.04 11.45 -11.99
N LEU A 198 -1.25 11.43 -11.68
CA LEU A 198 -2.29 11.96 -12.55
C LEU A 198 -2.11 13.47 -12.75
N LEU A 199 -1.91 14.22 -11.66
CA LEU A 199 -1.66 15.67 -11.72
C LEU A 199 -0.41 16.00 -12.54
N ALA A 200 0.68 15.24 -12.35
CA ALA A 200 1.91 15.42 -13.11
C ALA A 200 1.70 15.14 -14.61
N LYS A 201 0.88 14.14 -14.95
CA LYS A 201 0.53 13.82 -16.33
C LYS A 201 -0.39 14.86 -16.96
N GLU A 202 -1.33 15.40 -16.20
CA GLU A 202 -2.19 16.51 -16.64
C GLU A 202 -1.36 17.75 -16.96
N GLN A 203 -0.42 18.13 -16.08
CA GLN A 203 0.50 19.23 -16.33
C GLN A 203 1.38 18.99 -17.58
N GLU A 204 1.92 17.79 -17.77
CA GLU A 204 2.72 17.43 -18.96
C GLU A 204 1.89 17.55 -20.25
N VAL A 205 0.62 17.16 -20.22
CA VAL A 205 -0.31 17.27 -21.36
C VAL A 205 -0.61 18.73 -21.67
N ASP A 206 -0.83 19.56 -20.66
CA ASP A 206 -1.07 21.00 -20.83
C ASP A 206 0.15 21.69 -21.46
N GLU A 207 1.35 21.42 -20.95
CA GLU A 207 2.60 21.95 -21.51
C GLU A 207 2.79 21.54 -22.98
N LYS A 208 2.59 20.25 -23.30
CA LYS A 208 2.64 19.74 -24.68
C LYS A 208 1.59 20.40 -25.57
N THR A 209 0.40 20.64 -25.05
CA THR A 209 -0.69 21.29 -25.79
C THR A 209 -0.34 22.76 -26.09
N CYS A 210 0.24 23.48 -25.14
CA CYS A 210 0.76 24.83 -25.35
C CYS A 210 1.87 24.87 -26.41
N HIS A 211 2.83 23.95 -26.34
CA HIS A 211 3.89 23.83 -27.34
C HIS A 211 3.34 23.51 -28.74
N LEU A 212 2.38 22.59 -28.84
CA LEU A 212 1.76 22.25 -30.11
C LEU A 212 1.01 23.44 -30.73
N LYS A 213 0.29 24.22 -29.91
CA LYS A 213 -0.37 25.45 -30.36
C LYS A 213 0.64 26.47 -30.89
N ALA A 214 1.75 26.67 -30.18
CA ALA A 214 2.81 27.59 -30.61
C ALA A 214 3.45 27.15 -31.94
N ALA A 215 3.82 25.87 -32.06
CA ALA A 215 4.38 25.32 -33.30
C ALA A 215 3.39 25.40 -34.47
N THR A 216 2.10 25.17 -34.22
CA THR A 216 1.06 25.30 -35.25
C THR A 216 0.94 26.74 -35.74
N ALA A 217 0.94 27.73 -34.84
CA ALA A 217 0.93 29.14 -35.20
C ALA A 217 2.18 29.55 -36.00
N GLU A 218 3.36 29.03 -35.65
CA GLU A 218 4.59 29.26 -36.41
C GLU A 218 4.51 28.68 -37.82
N ILE A 219 4.00 27.46 -37.97
CA ILE A 219 3.78 26.83 -39.29
C ILE A 219 2.82 27.68 -40.14
N GLU A 220 1.74 28.19 -39.55
CA GLU A 220 0.81 29.08 -40.25
C GLU A 220 1.51 30.37 -40.71
N SER A 221 2.30 30.99 -39.83
CA SER A 221 3.11 32.16 -40.18
C SER A 221 4.06 31.88 -41.34
N LEU A 222 4.82 30.77 -41.28
CA LEU A 222 5.74 30.38 -42.35
C LEU A 222 4.99 30.08 -43.66
N LYS A 223 3.81 29.46 -43.61
CA LYS A 223 2.98 29.24 -44.81
C LYS A 223 2.56 30.57 -45.44
N THR A 224 2.16 31.57 -44.64
CA THR A 224 1.82 32.89 -45.17
C THR A 224 3.03 33.57 -45.81
N GLU A 225 4.21 33.43 -45.20
CA GLU A 225 5.45 34.00 -45.74
C GLU A 225 5.89 33.33 -47.04
N VAL A 226 5.83 31.99 -47.12
CA VAL A 226 6.07 31.26 -48.38
C VAL A 226 5.09 31.71 -49.47
N SER A 227 3.82 31.90 -49.12
CA SER A 227 2.82 32.37 -50.09
C SER A 227 3.14 33.80 -50.57
N ARG A 228 3.65 34.65 -49.69
CA ARG A 228 4.12 36.00 -50.02
C ARG A 228 5.34 35.96 -50.95
N LEU A 229 6.33 35.11 -50.65
CA LEU A 229 7.55 34.97 -51.45
C LEU A 229 7.27 34.45 -52.87
N ARG A 230 6.36 33.48 -53.03
CA ARG A 230 5.95 32.99 -54.36
C ARG A 230 5.46 34.12 -55.28
N ARG A 231 4.73 35.10 -54.73
CA ARG A 231 4.27 36.24 -55.53
C ARG A 231 5.43 37.09 -56.05
N TYR A 232 6.49 37.26 -55.26
CA TYR A 232 7.68 37.96 -55.74
C TYR A 232 8.48 37.15 -56.76
N GLU A 233 8.48 35.82 -56.65
CA GLU A 233 9.08 34.96 -57.68
C GLU A 233 8.35 35.13 -59.02
N ASP A 234 7.01 35.19 -59.00
CA ASP A 234 6.20 35.46 -60.20
C ASP A 234 6.51 36.86 -60.78
N GLU A 235 6.51 37.91 -59.94
CA GLU A 235 6.86 39.28 -60.36
C GLU A 235 8.29 39.38 -60.92
N LEU A 236 9.24 38.62 -60.35
CA LEU A 236 10.61 38.58 -60.83
C LEU A 236 10.72 37.90 -62.21
N ASN A 237 9.96 36.82 -62.43
CA ASN A 237 9.88 36.17 -63.74
C ASN A 237 9.31 37.12 -64.79
N ASP A 238 8.23 37.86 -64.48
CA ASP A 238 7.65 38.84 -65.39
C ASP A 238 8.69 39.91 -65.80
N ILE A 239 9.45 40.45 -64.82
CA ILE A 239 10.51 41.42 -65.10
C ILE A 239 11.64 40.81 -65.95
N GLN A 240 12.00 39.54 -65.71
CA GLN A 240 13.01 38.85 -66.53
C GLN A 240 12.55 38.72 -67.99
N ASP A 241 11.30 38.33 -68.22
CA ASP A 241 10.72 38.21 -69.55
C ASP A 241 10.65 39.57 -70.28
N GLU A 242 10.28 40.64 -69.56
CA GLU A 242 10.32 42.01 -70.09
C GLU A 242 11.74 42.44 -70.47
N MET A 243 12.74 42.17 -69.62
CA MET A 243 14.13 42.49 -69.92
C MET A 243 14.66 41.71 -71.14
N GLU A 244 14.35 40.43 -71.26
CA GLU A 244 14.75 39.61 -72.41
C GLU A 244 14.10 40.14 -73.70
N THR A 245 12.82 40.53 -73.62
CA THR A 245 12.08 41.15 -74.74
C THR A 245 12.74 42.47 -75.16
N MET A 246 13.06 43.35 -74.21
CA MET A 246 13.75 44.62 -74.47
C MET A 246 15.14 44.41 -75.06
N ARG A 247 15.90 43.42 -74.58
CA ARG A 247 17.20 43.04 -75.11
C ARG A 247 17.09 42.56 -76.56
N HIS A 248 16.11 41.71 -76.87
CA HIS A 248 15.86 41.25 -78.24
C HIS A 248 15.43 42.41 -79.16
N SER A 249 14.58 43.32 -78.69
CA SER A 249 14.18 44.51 -79.45
C SER A 249 15.39 45.39 -79.76
N THR A 250 16.17 45.73 -78.73
CA THR A 250 17.37 46.55 -78.86
C THR A 250 18.40 45.91 -79.81
N GLN A 251 18.61 44.59 -79.70
CA GLN A 251 19.53 43.88 -80.58
C GLN A 251 19.04 43.89 -82.04
N ARG A 252 17.73 43.77 -82.28
CA ARG A 252 17.13 43.84 -83.62
C ARG A 252 17.29 45.24 -84.21
N GLU A 253 17.00 46.29 -83.45
CA GLU A 253 17.21 47.68 -83.87
C GLU A 253 18.68 47.95 -84.18
N ARG A 254 19.60 47.48 -83.32
CA ARG A 254 21.04 47.61 -83.55
C ARG A 254 21.48 46.93 -84.85
N ALA A 255 20.97 45.73 -85.13
CA ALA A 255 21.25 45.02 -86.38
C ALA A 255 20.71 45.78 -87.60
N GLN A 256 19.48 46.33 -87.51
CA GLN A 256 18.89 47.13 -88.57
C GLN A 256 19.70 48.41 -88.85
N LEU A 257 20.05 49.17 -87.80
CA LEU A 257 20.89 50.36 -87.93
C LEU A 257 22.28 50.02 -88.50
N SER A 258 22.86 48.90 -88.10
CA SER A 258 24.14 48.43 -88.66
C SER A 258 24.03 48.10 -90.15
N CYS A 259 22.95 47.47 -90.59
CA CYS A 259 22.72 47.22 -92.03
C CYS A 259 22.50 48.51 -92.81
N GLN A 260 21.72 49.46 -92.26
CA GLN A 260 21.52 50.77 -92.89
C GLN A 260 22.84 51.54 -92.99
N LEU A 261 23.64 51.56 -91.93
CA LEU A 261 24.96 52.19 -91.93
C LEU A 261 25.83 51.58 -93.02
N ALA A 262 25.96 50.26 -93.08
CA ALA A 262 26.74 49.58 -94.12
C ALA A 262 26.26 49.92 -95.54
N GLN A 263 24.95 50.00 -95.76
CA GLN A 263 24.37 50.41 -97.05
C GLN A 263 24.74 51.86 -97.40
N THR A 264 24.66 52.79 -96.44
CA THR A 264 25.05 54.19 -96.67
C THR A 264 26.56 54.34 -96.88
N GLU A 265 27.39 53.58 -96.17
CA GLU A 265 28.84 53.56 -96.36
C GLU A 265 29.22 53.02 -97.75
N GLU A 266 28.53 51.98 -98.23
CA GLU A 266 28.69 51.46 -99.60
C GLU A 266 28.33 52.52 -100.65
N GLN A 267 27.19 53.20 -100.46
CA GLN A 267 26.78 54.30 -101.35
C GLN A 267 27.82 55.43 -101.36
N VAL A 268 28.34 55.81 -100.19
CA VAL A 268 29.40 56.83 -100.08
C VAL A 268 30.67 56.36 -100.76
N ARG A 269 31.07 55.08 -100.60
CA ARG A 269 32.25 54.52 -101.28
C ARG A 269 32.09 54.54 -102.78
N HIS A 270 30.98 54.06 -103.31
CA HIS A 270 30.67 54.09 -104.74
C HIS A 270 30.66 55.52 -105.30
N LEU A 271 30.11 56.49 -104.56
CA LEU A 271 30.16 57.90 -104.94
C LEU A 271 31.59 58.46 -104.92
N LYS A 272 32.38 58.12 -103.90
CA LYS A 272 33.81 58.49 -103.82
C LYS A 272 34.61 57.88 -104.97
N ASP A 273 34.42 56.60 -105.29
CA ASP A 273 35.10 55.93 -106.40
C ASP A 273 34.73 56.58 -107.73
N LYS A 274 33.45 56.94 -107.91
CA LYS A 274 32.99 57.67 -109.10
C LYS A 274 33.66 59.04 -109.21
N VAL A 275 33.75 59.78 -108.10
CA VAL A 275 34.47 61.08 -108.04
C VAL A 275 35.95 60.87 -108.35
N PHE A 276 36.59 59.87 -107.74
CA PHE A 276 37.99 59.56 -107.98
C PHE A 276 38.26 59.20 -109.44
N VAL A 277 37.44 58.36 -110.08
CA VAL A 277 37.59 58.04 -111.51
C VAL A 277 37.39 59.28 -112.37
N LEU A 278 36.45 60.17 -112.02
CA LEU A 278 36.28 61.43 -112.74
C LEU A 278 37.50 62.34 -112.56
N GLU A 279 38.04 62.47 -111.34
CA GLU A 279 39.27 63.20 -111.05
C GLU A 279 40.50 62.58 -111.74
N GLN A 280 40.62 61.26 -111.76
CA GLN A 280 41.68 60.53 -112.46
C GLN A 280 41.55 60.69 -113.97
N ARG A 281 40.34 60.70 -114.53
CA ARG A 281 40.12 60.95 -115.96
C ARG A 281 40.54 62.36 -116.33
N ILE A 282 40.23 63.35 -115.48
CA ILE A 282 40.73 64.72 -115.59
C ILE A 282 42.27 64.75 -115.47
N ALA A 283 42.85 63.98 -114.54
CA ALA A 283 44.30 63.93 -114.32
C ALA A 283 45.06 63.17 -115.42
N LEU A 284 44.48 62.11 -115.99
CA LEU A 284 45.03 61.32 -117.11
C LEU A 284 44.87 62.04 -118.45
N GLU A 285 43.84 62.87 -118.62
CA GLU A 285 43.82 63.87 -119.69
C GLU A 285 45.00 64.86 -119.60
N THR A 286 45.66 64.96 -118.44
CA THR A 286 46.83 65.82 -118.21
C THR A 286 48.17 65.11 -118.02
N ASN A 287 48.24 63.78 -117.88
CA ASN A 287 49.49 63.11 -117.49
C ASN A 287 49.68 61.73 -118.16
N ASP A 288 50.55 61.71 -119.18
CA ASP A 288 51.07 60.51 -119.82
C ASP A 288 52.22 59.90 -118.98
N GLN A 289 52.18 58.58 -118.77
CA GLN A 289 53.14 57.71 -118.05
C GLN A 289 52.94 57.53 -116.52
N VAL A 290 52.21 56.47 -116.15
CA VAL A 290 52.34 55.79 -114.83
C VAL A 290 53.62 54.94 -114.85
N THR A 291 54.44 55.09 -113.81
CA THR A 291 55.78 54.49 -113.74
C THR A 291 55.81 53.22 -112.87
N VAL A 292 56.82 52.38 -113.03
CA VAL A 292 56.96 51.07 -112.34
C VAL A 292 56.91 51.20 -110.81
N ASP A 293 57.37 52.34 -110.27
CA ASP A 293 57.41 52.59 -108.82
C ASP A 293 56.01 52.75 -108.20
N GLU A 294 55.04 53.29 -108.94
CA GLU A 294 53.65 53.42 -108.47
C GLU A 294 53.00 52.05 -108.30
N ARG A 295 53.33 51.11 -109.20
CA ARG A 295 52.84 49.73 -109.12
C ARG A 295 53.44 48.96 -107.96
N ILE A 296 54.70 49.22 -107.62
CA ILE A 296 55.33 48.66 -106.41
C ILE A 296 54.67 49.23 -105.15
N ALA A 297 54.37 50.53 -105.13
CA ALA A 297 53.70 51.17 -104.00
C ALA A 297 52.27 50.64 -103.77
N ASP A 298 51.52 50.34 -104.82
CA ASP A 298 50.19 49.70 -104.73
C ASP A 298 50.27 48.30 -104.11
N LEU A 299 51.20 47.47 -104.59
CA LEU A 299 51.40 46.12 -104.05
C LEU A 299 51.84 46.13 -102.59
N MET A 300 52.66 47.10 -102.18
CA MET A 300 53.02 47.26 -100.77
C MET A 300 51.82 47.65 -99.91
N ARG A 301 50.95 48.54 -100.39
CA ARG A 301 49.70 48.91 -99.69
C ARG A 301 48.75 47.73 -99.56
N GLU A 302 48.60 46.93 -100.61
CA GLU A 302 47.77 45.71 -100.59
C GLU A 302 48.30 44.69 -99.58
N ARG A 303 49.62 44.44 -99.59
CA ARG A 303 50.27 43.57 -98.61
C ARG A 303 49.98 44.01 -97.17
N THR A 304 50.15 45.30 -96.86
CA THR A 304 49.89 45.81 -95.50
C THR A 304 48.41 45.70 -95.11
N LEU A 305 47.49 45.86 -96.06
CA LEU A 305 46.06 45.67 -95.82
C LEU A 305 45.74 44.20 -95.49
N LEU A 306 46.32 43.25 -96.24
CA LEU A 306 46.14 41.83 -96.03
C LEU A 306 46.74 41.36 -94.70
N GLU A 307 47.92 41.84 -94.34
CA GLU A 307 48.55 41.57 -93.04
C GLU A 307 47.67 42.06 -91.88
N ARG A 308 47.07 43.26 -92.00
CA ARG A 308 46.15 43.79 -90.99
C ARG A 308 44.87 42.95 -90.86
N LYS A 309 44.26 42.54 -91.98
CA LYS A 309 43.08 41.66 -91.95
C LYS A 309 43.38 40.30 -91.34
N LEU A 310 44.55 39.74 -91.62
CA LEU A 310 44.98 38.48 -91.00
C LEU A 310 45.08 38.64 -89.48
N GLU A 311 45.72 39.71 -89.00
CA GLU A 311 45.84 40.01 -87.57
C GLU A 311 44.46 40.18 -86.90
N GLU A 312 43.54 40.92 -87.53
CA GLU A 312 42.17 41.09 -87.03
C GLU A 312 41.42 39.75 -86.92
N THR A 313 41.57 38.86 -87.90
CA THR A 313 40.95 37.53 -87.83
C THR A 313 41.55 36.66 -86.73
N HIS A 314 42.86 36.75 -86.48
CA HIS A 314 43.51 36.07 -85.36
C HIS A 314 43.00 36.58 -84.02
N LEU A 315 42.82 37.89 -83.88
CA LEU A 315 42.30 38.50 -82.66
C LEU A 315 40.86 38.03 -82.38
N HIS A 316 39.98 38.06 -83.39
CA HIS A 316 38.60 37.57 -83.27
C HIS A 316 38.55 36.08 -82.89
N LEU A 317 39.39 35.23 -83.51
CA LEU A 317 39.46 33.82 -83.15
C LEU A 317 39.96 33.61 -81.72
N SER A 318 40.89 34.43 -81.26
CA SER A 318 41.37 34.42 -79.87
C SER A 318 40.26 34.80 -78.88
N ASP A 319 39.47 35.83 -79.18
CA ASP A 319 38.35 36.25 -78.33
C ASP A 319 37.27 35.17 -78.24
N ILE A 320 36.91 34.56 -79.37
CA ILE A 320 36.00 33.41 -79.42
C ILE A 320 36.56 32.28 -78.56
N LYS A 321 37.83 31.88 -78.76
CA LYS A 321 38.44 30.80 -77.97
C LYS A 321 38.37 31.08 -76.47
N THR A 322 38.69 32.31 -76.06
CA THR A 322 38.67 32.71 -74.64
C THR A 322 37.25 32.65 -74.07
N SER A 323 36.26 33.14 -74.81
CA SER A 323 34.83 33.06 -74.41
C SER A 323 34.35 31.61 -74.29
N TRP A 324 34.73 30.74 -75.22
CA TRP A 324 34.34 29.32 -75.20
C TRP A 324 35.02 28.58 -74.04
N SER A 325 36.29 28.85 -73.76
CA SER A 325 36.98 28.33 -72.58
C SER A 325 36.29 28.76 -71.29
N GLY A 326 35.89 30.03 -71.15
CA GLY A 326 35.13 30.50 -69.98
C GLY A 326 33.79 29.77 -69.81
N LYS A 327 33.06 29.55 -70.90
CA LYS A 327 31.78 28.82 -70.87
C LYS A 327 31.96 27.35 -70.50
N ILE A 328 33.02 26.70 -70.99
CA ILE A 328 33.39 25.33 -70.62
C ILE A 328 33.70 25.26 -69.13
N SER A 329 34.55 26.13 -68.59
CA SER A 329 34.88 26.12 -67.15
C SER A 329 33.66 26.37 -66.25
N SER A 330 32.73 27.22 -66.68
CA SER A 330 31.45 27.42 -65.97
C SER A 330 30.60 26.15 -65.95
N LEU A 331 30.48 25.47 -67.09
CA LEU A 331 29.72 24.21 -67.18
C LEU A 331 30.38 23.09 -66.38
N GLU A 332 31.71 22.95 -66.44
CA GLU A 332 32.46 21.98 -65.63
C GLU A 332 32.23 22.21 -64.14
N THR A 333 32.23 23.48 -63.69
CA THR A 333 31.92 23.84 -62.30
C THR A 333 30.49 23.45 -61.92
N GLN A 334 29.51 23.70 -62.80
CA GLN A 334 28.11 23.37 -62.56
C GLN A 334 27.90 21.84 -62.49
N VAL A 335 28.48 21.09 -63.42
CA VAL A 335 28.47 19.62 -63.41
C VAL A 335 29.10 19.10 -62.12
N GLY A 336 30.25 19.64 -61.69
CA GLY A 336 30.89 19.25 -60.45
C GLY A 336 30.01 19.48 -59.20
N ARG A 337 29.26 20.59 -59.15
CA ARG A 337 28.30 20.85 -58.07
C ARG A 337 27.13 19.87 -58.08
N LEU A 338 26.52 19.63 -59.24
CA LEU A 338 25.41 18.69 -59.41
C LEU A 338 25.82 17.26 -59.06
N SER A 339 27.02 16.82 -59.48
CA SER A 339 27.54 15.50 -59.11
C SER A 339 27.74 15.35 -57.60
N ARG A 340 28.21 16.40 -56.91
CA ARG A 340 28.33 16.39 -55.45
C ARG A 340 26.96 16.32 -54.78
N GLN A 341 26.03 17.18 -55.21
CA GLN A 341 24.67 17.21 -54.68
C GLN A 341 23.95 15.86 -54.87
N ALA A 342 24.07 15.24 -56.05
CA ALA A 342 23.51 13.90 -56.30
C ALA A 342 24.12 12.84 -55.36
N GLY A 343 25.41 12.96 -55.01
CA GLY A 343 26.07 12.10 -54.03
C GLY A 343 25.53 12.29 -52.61
N GLU A 344 25.35 13.53 -52.18
CA GLU A 344 24.81 13.90 -50.86
C GLU A 344 23.35 13.46 -50.71
N GLU A 345 22.49 13.76 -51.68
CA GLU A 345 21.08 13.30 -51.70
C GLU A 345 20.97 11.77 -51.71
N GLY A 346 21.91 11.09 -52.39
CA GLY A 346 21.98 9.62 -52.40
C GLY A 346 22.36 9.02 -51.05
N LEU A 347 23.19 9.71 -50.25
CA LEU A 347 23.53 9.32 -48.88
C LEU A 347 22.37 9.56 -47.93
N GLU A 348 21.73 10.73 -48.00
CA GLU A 348 20.59 11.09 -47.17
C GLU A 348 19.41 10.15 -47.40
N ARG A 349 19.10 9.81 -48.66
CA ARG A 349 18.08 8.80 -48.98
C ARG A 349 18.34 7.46 -48.31
N ARG A 350 19.59 6.97 -48.33
CA ARG A 350 19.95 5.70 -47.68
C ARG A 350 19.80 5.76 -46.16
N GLN A 351 20.13 6.90 -45.54
CA GLN A 351 19.96 7.08 -44.10
C GLN A 351 18.48 7.07 -43.71
N VAL A 352 17.65 7.86 -44.42
CA VAL A 352 16.19 7.89 -44.20
C VAL A 352 15.57 6.51 -44.42
N GLU A 353 16.02 5.77 -45.44
CA GLU A 353 15.52 4.42 -45.71
C GLU A 353 15.89 3.41 -44.61
N GLN A 354 17.10 3.53 -44.03
CA GLN A 354 17.50 2.74 -42.87
C GLN A 354 16.68 3.08 -41.61
N GLU A 355 16.42 4.35 -41.35
CA GLU A 355 15.59 4.78 -40.21
C GLU A 355 14.13 4.32 -40.37
N LYS A 356 13.59 4.43 -41.58
CA LYS A 356 12.27 3.91 -41.92
C LYS A 356 12.16 2.42 -41.65
N GLU A 357 13.17 1.63 -42.02
CA GLU A 357 13.15 0.18 -41.78
C GLU A 357 13.26 -0.15 -40.28
N LYS A 358 14.07 0.59 -39.51
CA LYS A 358 14.12 0.46 -38.05
C LYS A 358 12.78 0.77 -37.40
N LEU A 359 12.13 1.87 -37.79
CA LEU A 359 10.80 2.23 -37.29
C LEU A 359 9.76 1.17 -37.64
N LYS A 360 9.80 0.65 -38.87
CA LYS A 360 8.91 -0.44 -39.32
C LYS A 360 9.09 -1.71 -38.50
N GLN A 361 10.32 -2.07 -38.15
CA GLN A 361 10.60 -3.21 -37.26
C GLN A 361 10.08 -2.95 -35.83
N ARG A 362 10.25 -1.72 -35.31
CA ARG A 362 9.74 -1.36 -33.98
C ARG A 362 8.21 -1.40 -33.92
N ILE A 363 7.52 -0.95 -34.97
CA ILE A 363 6.06 -1.04 -35.09
C ILE A 363 5.63 -2.51 -35.02
N LYS A 364 6.22 -3.40 -35.83
CA LYS A 364 5.91 -4.84 -35.80
C LYS A 364 6.11 -5.47 -34.42
N GLN A 365 7.16 -5.05 -33.70
CA GLN A 365 7.42 -5.54 -32.35
C GLN A 365 6.34 -5.10 -31.36
N LEU A 366 5.92 -3.83 -31.43
CA LEU A 366 4.86 -3.29 -30.58
C LEU A 366 3.51 -3.93 -30.90
N GLU A 367 3.20 -4.18 -32.17
CA GLU A 367 1.99 -4.91 -32.59
C GLU A 367 1.95 -6.31 -31.98
N ALA A 368 3.07 -7.05 -31.99
CA ALA A 368 3.16 -8.36 -31.37
C ALA A 368 3.01 -8.31 -29.83
N GLU A 369 3.57 -7.28 -29.18
CA GLU A 369 3.44 -7.07 -27.74
C GLU A 369 1.99 -6.75 -27.33
N ILE A 370 1.29 -5.94 -28.13
CA ILE A 370 -0.14 -5.65 -27.95
C ILE A 370 -0.97 -6.93 -28.08
N GLU A 371 -0.70 -7.77 -29.07
CA GLU A 371 -1.40 -9.05 -29.26
C GLU A 371 -1.25 -9.97 -28.03
N VAL A 372 -0.02 -10.10 -27.51
CA VAL A 372 0.23 -10.89 -26.29
C VAL A 372 -0.51 -10.30 -25.09
N ASN A 373 -0.49 -8.99 -24.91
CA ASN A 373 -1.20 -8.32 -23.82
C ASN A 373 -2.72 -8.52 -23.90
N ASN A 374 -3.30 -8.48 -25.10
CA ASN A 374 -4.72 -8.76 -25.30
C ASN A 374 -5.08 -10.19 -24.86
N ILE A 375 -4.26 -11.18 -25.20
CA ILE A 375 -4.45 -12.57 -24.75
C ILE A 375 -4.38 -12.66 -23.22
N VAL A 376 -3.43 -11.97 -22.59
CA VAL A 376 -3.29 -11.94 -21.13
C VAL A 376 -4.51 -11.30 -20.45
N ILE A 377 -5.02 -10.20 -21.00
CA ILE A 377 -6.24 -9.53 -20.50
C ILE A 377 -7.43 -10.48 -20.62
N ALA A 378 -7.66 -11.08 -21.79
CA ALA A 378 -8.76 -12.03 -22.00
C ALA A 378 -8.68 -13.22 -21.03
N THR A 379 -7.48 -13.71 -20.73
CA THR A 379 -7.27 -14.80 -19.77
C THR A 379 -7.62 -14.37 -18.34
N LYS A 380 -7.25 -13.15 -17.95
CA LYS A 380 -7.58 -12.59 -16.64
C LYS A 380 -9.08 -12.34 -16.50
N ASP A 381 -9.73 -11.81 -17.53
CA ASP A 381 -11.18 -11.59 -17.54
C ASP A 381 -11.94 -12.91 -17.40
N ALA A 382 -11.50 -13.97 -18.10
CA ALA A 382 -12.08 -15.31 -17.96
C ALA A 382 -11.87 -15.92 -16.56
N LYS A 383 -10.81 -15.53 -15.84
CA LYS A 383 -10.59 -15.94 -14.44
C LYS A 383 -11.49 -15.16 -13.49
N LEU A 384 -11.62 -13.85 -13.69
CA LEU A 384 -12.51 -12.99 -12.90
C LEU A 384 -13.97 -13.43 -13.04
N LEU A 385 -14.40 -13.80 -14.25
CA LEU A 385 -15.74 -14.32 -14.49
C LEU A 385 -16.01 -15.58 -13.66
N ARG A 386 -15.10 -16.57 -13.71
CA ARG A 386 -15.21 -17.80 -12.89
C ARG A 386 -15.24 -17.50 -11.39
N MET A 387 -14.38 -16.62 -10.90
CA MET A 387 -14.40 -16.23 -9.48
C MET A 387 -15.71 -15.53 -9.09
N THR A 388 -16.35 -14.81 -10.02
CA THR A 388 -17.66 -14.19 -9.80
C THR A 388 -18.76 -15.25 -9.72
N GLU A 389 -18.73 -16.23 -10.63
CA GLU A 389 -19.63 -17.39 -10.61
C GLU A 389 -19.49 -18.18 -9.29
N ASP A 390 -18.26 -18.45 -8.83
CA ASP A 390 -18.00 -19.13 -7.55
C ASP A 390 -18.56 -18.32 -6.34
N ILE A 391 -18.43 -16.99 -6.36
CA ILE A 391 -18.98 -16.11 -5.31
C ILE A 391 -20.51 -16.18 -5.31
N ASP A 392 -21.14 -16.13 -6.48
CA ASP A 392 -22.59 -16.21 -6.61
C ASP A 392 -23.11 -17.57 -6.14
N GLU A 393 -22.42 -18.67 -6.47
CA GLU A 393 -22.75 -20.02 -6.00
C GLU A 393 -22.66 -20.11 -4.46
N MET A 394 -21.54 -19.69 -3.86
CA MET A 394 -21.39 -19.64 -2.40
C MET A 394 -22.45 -18.75 -1.72
N ALA A 395 -22.84 -17.63 -2.36
CA ALA A 395 -23.89 -16.77 -1.85
C ALA A 395 -25.27 -17.45 -1.87
N THR A 396 -25.55 -18.25 -2.90
CA THR A 396 -26.78 -19.07 -2.96
C THR A 396 -26.79 -20.16 -1.89
N GLU A 397 -25.70 -20.91 -1.72
CA GLU A 397 -25.57 -21.94 -0.67
C GLU A 397 -25.75 -21.35 0.74
N LEU A 398 -25.13 -20.19 1.01
CA LEU A 398 -25.29 -19.48 2.29
C LEU A 398 -26.73 -19.04 2.53
N LYS A 399 -27.45 -18.65 1.48
CA LYS A 399 -28.86 -18.25 1.57
C LYS A 399 -29.77 -19.46 1.87
N GLU A 400 -29.51 -20.59 1.22
CA GLU A 400 -30.23 -21.85 1.48
C GLU A 400 -29.97 -22.37 2.90
N LEU A 401 -28.71 -22.36 3.35
CA LEU A 401 -28.35 -22.73 4.72
C LEU A 401 -29.02 -21.82 5.76
N ARG A 402 -29.07 -20.50 5.53
CA ARG A 402 -29.81 -19.58 6.39
C ARG A 402 -31.30 -19.91 6.45
N ALA A 403 -31.93 -20.19 5.31
CA ALA A 403 -33.34 -20.56 5.26
C ALA A 403 -33.61 -21.86 6.04
N SER A 404 -32.75 -22.88 5.88
CA SER A 404 -32.84 -24.13 6.65
C SER A 404 -32.72 -23.90 8.16
N VAL A 405 -31.77 -23.07 8.59
CA VAL A 405 -31.59 -22.74 10.01
C VAL A 405 -32.80 -21.97 10.55
N ASP A 406 -33.33 -21.01 9.78
CA ASP A 406 -34.53 -20.27 10.16
C ASP A 406 -35.74 -21.21 10.30
N ASP A 407 -35.91 -22.18 9.39
CA ASP A 407 -36.94 -23.21 9.46
C ASP A 407 -36.80 -24.10 10.71
N GLU A 408 -35.58 -24.57 11.02
CA GLU A 408 -35.29 -25.34 12.24
C GLU A 408 -35.59 -24.53 13.52
N VAL A 409 -35.21 -23.25 13.54
CA VAL A 409 -35.48 -22.35 14.66
C VAL A 409 -36.99 -22.17 14.85
N GLU A 410 -37.76 -22.00 13.78
CA GLU A 410 -39.22 -21.91 13.86
C GLU A 410 -39.85 -23.23 14.33
N GLU A 411 -39.33 -24.39 13.92
CA GLU A 411 -39.77 -25.68 14.44
C GLU A 411 -39.51 -25.81 15.94
N PHE A 412 -38.29 -25.47 16.42
CA PHE A 412 -37.98 -25.48 17.85
C PHE A 412 -38.86 -24.51 18.64
N LYS A 413 -39.15 -23.32 18.12
CA LYS A 413 -40.09 -22.38 18.75
C LYS A 413 -41.48 -23.00 18.89
N ARG A 414 -42.02 -23.64 17.85
CA ARG A 414 -43.31 -24.34 17.90
C ARG A 414 -43.30 -25.46 18.94
N GLN A 415 -42.21 -26.21 19.01
CA GLN A 415 -42.06 -27.30 19.98
C GLN A 415 -42.06 -26.79 21.42
N ILE A 416 -41.36 -25.68 21.70
CA ILE A 416 -41.37 -25.01 23.01
C ILE A 416 -42.77 -24.53 23.40
N VAL A 417 -43.53 -23.95 22.47
CA VAL A 417 -44.92 -23.52 22.72
C VAL A 417 -45.81 -24.73 23.04
N SER A 418 -45.70 -25.81 22.26
CA SER A 418 -46.44 -27.06 22.51
C SER A 418 -46.16 -27.64 23.90
N TYR A 419 -44.89 -27.63 24.35
CA TYR A 419 -44.52 -28.08 25.70
C TYR A 419 -44.98 -27.15 26.82
N ARG A 420 -45.29 -25.88 26.53
CA ARG A 420 -45.82 -24.92 27.50
C ARG A 420 -47.34 -25.07 27.70
N ASP A 421 -48.04 -25.51 26.67
CA ASP A 421 -49.51 -25.62 26.65
C ASP A 421 -50.03 -27.00 27.12
N MET A 422 -49.14 -27.97 27.35
CA MET A 422 -49.39 -29.22 28.10
C MET A 422 -49.19 -29.02 29.59
#